data_AF-A0A239NGH3-F1
#
_entry.id   AF-A0A239NGH3-F1
#
_cell.length_a   1.000
_cell.length_b   1.000
_cell.length_c   1.000
_cell.angle_alpha   90.00
_cell.angle_beta   90.00
_cell.angle_gamma   90.00
#
_symmetry.space_group_name_H-M   'P 1'
#
loop_
_entity.id
_entity.type
_entity.pdbx_description
1 polymer ?
#
loop_
_entity_poly.entity_id
_entity_poly.type
_entity_poly.pdbx_seq_one_letter_code
_entity_poly.pdbx_strand_id
1 'polypeptide(L)'
;MAYVERLTGGLVLGPLKSKAGRRVVGIPKDIVSALREHIATYVQDEPGALLFPGAKGGPLRRSGFNTRTRWVDVVKEMGMPGLHFHDLRHTGNMLAAESGAGLKDLMARMGHDNVRAAMIYQHAVRGADRVIKDAIGRRLEKRNDGEVDEMPAG
;
A
#
# COMPACT_ATOMS: atom_id res chain seq x y z
N MET A 1 -12.82 14.34 0.57
CA MET A 1 -12.02 15.58 0.65
C MET A 1 -10.72 15.27 1.38
N ALA A 2 -9.69 16.10 1.27
CA ALA A 2 -8.43 15.92 1.98
C ALA A 2 -7.94 17.26 2.53
N TYR A 3 -7.35 17.25 3.73
CA TYR A 3 -6.68 18.43 4.26
C TYR A 3 -5.32 18.60 3.56
N VAL A 4 -5.09 19.79 3.01
CA VAL A 4 -3.82 20.17 2.39
C VAL A 4 -3.22 21.31 3.20
N GLU A 5 -1.99 21.10 3.68
CA GLU A 5 -1.21 22.13 4.36
C GLU A 5 -0.67 23.11 3.32
N ARG A 6 -1.09 24.38 3.41
CA ARG A 6 -0.56 25.47 2.58
C ARG A 6 0.78 25.92 3.13
N LEU A 7 1.60 26.56 2.27
CA LEU A 7 2.89 27.16 2.65
C LEU A 7 2.76 28.19 3.79
N THR A 8 1.56 28.72 4.03
CA THR A 8 1.21 29.62 5.13
C THR A 8 0.91 28.90 6.46
N GLY A 9 1.05 27.58 6.54
CA GLY A 9 0.74 26.79 7.74
C GLY A 9 -0.75 26.55 8.00
N GLY A 10 -1.65 27.01 7.11
CA GLY A 10 -3.08 26.70 7.18
C GLY A 10 -3.41 25.32 6.59
N LEU A 11 -4.21 24.51 7.29
CA LEU A 11 -4.80 23.29 6.75
C LEU A 11 -6.13 23.65 6.09
N VAL A 12 -6.22 23.50 4.77
CA VAL A 12 -7.47 23.73 4.04
C VAL A 12 -8.06 22.39 3.63
N LEU A 13 -9.32 22.16 4.01
CA LEU A 13 -10.11 21.04 3.48
C LEU A 13 -10.39 21.34 2.01
N GLY A 14 -9.82 20.54 1.12
CA GLY A 14 -9.97 20.73 -0.32
C GLY A 14 -10.38 19.45 -1.03
N PRO A 15 -10.74 19.56 -2.32
CA PRO A 15 -10.73 18.40 -3.21
C PRO A 15 -9.33 17.78 -3.20
N LEU A 16 -9.25 16.45 -3.41
CA LEU A 16 -7.96 15.79 -3.55
C LEU A 16 -7.16 16.48 -4.65
N LYS A 17 -5.84 16.60 -4.44
CA LYS A 17 -4.91 17.32 -5.33
C LYS A 17 -4.97 16.83 -6.79
N SER A 18 -5.50 15.62 -7.04
CA SER A 18 -5.83 15.08 -8.37
C SER A 18 -6.97 14.04 -8.29
N LYS A 19 -7.59 13.71 -9.44
CA LYS A 19 -8.54 12.57 -9.56
C LYS A 19 -7.89 11.24 -9.12
N ALA A 20 -6.60 11.04 -9.43
CA ALA A 20 -5.81 9.88 -9.02
C ALA A 20 -5.62 9.75 -7.49
N GLY A 21 -5.83 10.85 -6.74
CA GLY A 21 -5.80 10.83 -5.28
C GLY A 21 -6.95 10.03 -4.65
N ARG A 22 -8.04 9.78 -5.39
CA ARG A 22 -9.22 9.05 -4.91
C ARG A 22 -9.21 7.65 -5.51
N ARG A 23 -8.87 6.65 -4.70
CA ARG A 23 -8.75 5.25 -5.12
C ARG A 23 -9.16 4.29 -4.02
N VAL A 24 -9.63 3.11 -4.43
CA VAL A 24 -9.86 1.99 -3.53
C VAL A 24 -8.56 1.20 -3.42
N VAL A 25 -8.06 1.01 -2.21
CA VAL A 25 -6.87 0.20 -1.94
C VAL A 25 -7.28 -0.93 -1.02
N GLY A 26 -7.12 -2.17 -1.48
CA GLY A 26 -7.26 -3.33 -0.63
C GLY A 26 -6.18 -3.33 0.45
N ILE A 27 -6.62 -3.53 1.70
CA ILE A 27 -5.76 -3.67 2.86
C ILE A 27 -5.67 -5.16 3.28
N PRO A 28 -4.52 -5.63 3.77
CA PRO A 28 -4.41 -6.97 4.32
C PRO A 28 -5.37 -7.19 5.49
N LYS A 29 -5.88 -8.40 5.67
CA LYS A 29 -6.78 -8.73 6.80
C LYS A 29 -6.12 -8.48 8.15
N ASP A 30 -4.81 -8.70 8.22
CA ASP A 30 -4.03 -8.59 9.46
C ASP A 30 -4.06 -7.18 10.07
N ILE A 31 -4.19 -6.13 9.24
CA ILE A 31 -4.26 -4.76 9.76
C ILE A 31 -5.66 -4.34 10.21
N VAL A 32 -6.70 -5.13 9.89
CA VAL A 32 -8.10 -4.77 10.18
C VAL A 32 -8.35 -4.71 11.68
N SER A 33 -7.75 -5.61 12.46
CA SER A 33 -7.89 -5.60 13.92
C SER A 33 -7.35 -4.31 14.52
N ALA A 34 -6.11 -3.94 14.17
CA ALA A 34 -5.49 -2.69 14.62
C ALA A 34 -6.29 -1.46 14.18
N LEU A 35 -6.87 -1.48 12.97
CA LEU A 35 -7.71 -0.38 12.49
C LEU A 35 -9.01 -0.24 13.30
N ARG A 36 -9.65 -1.36 13.66
CA ARG A 36 -10.86 -1.34 14.50
C ARG A 36 -10.57 -0.80 15.90
N GLU A 37 -9.49 -1.25 16.50
CA GLU A 37 -9.04 -0.74 17.80
C GLU A 37 -8.75 0.76 17.74
N HIS A 38 -8.05 1.21 16.70
CA HIS A 38 -7.75 2.62 16.50
C HIS A 38 -9.03 3.46 16.34
N ILE A 39 -10.01 2.98 15.57
CA ILE A 39 -11.30 3.66 15.41
C ILE A 39 -12.01 3.78 16.75
N ALA A 40 -12.12 2.68 17.50
CA ALA A 40 -12.80 2.68 18.80
C ALA A 40 -12.12 3.58 19.84
N THR A 41 -10.80 3.72 19.77
CA THR A 41 -10.01 4.44 20.78
C THR A 41 -9.87 5.93 20.47
N TYR A 42 -9.73 6.28 19.19
CA TYR A 42 -9.27 7.63 18.80
C TYR A 42 -10.22 8.39 17.88
N VAL A 43 -11.20 7.74 17.24
CA VAL A 43 -12.09 8.42 16.28
C VAL A 43 -13.36 8.88 16.99
N GLN A 44 -13.74 10.14 16.75
CA GLN A 44 -14.94 10.73 17.33
C GLN A 44 -16.21 10.14 16.69
N ASP A 45 -17.28 10.04 17.47
CA ASP A 45 -18.59 9.55 17.03
C ASP A 45 -19.39 10.65 16.32
N GLU A 46 -18.82 11.18 15.24
CA GLU A 46 -19.46 12.20 14.42
C GLU A 46 -19.24 11.96 12.91
N PRO A 47 -20.24 12.24 12.06
CA PRO A 47 -20.09 12.10 10.61
C PRO A 47 -18.94 12.98 10.09
N GLY A 48 -17.97 12.34 9.44
CA GLY A 48 -16.80 13.04 8.89
C GLY A 48 -15.63 13.19 9.87
N ALA A 49 -15.70 12.58 11.05
CA ALA A 49 -14.58 12.48 11.97
C ALA A 49 -13.31 11.98 11.26
N LEU A 50 -12.17 12.54 11.65
CA LEU A 50 -10.88 12.16 11.11
C LEU A 50 -10.48 10.76 11.60
N LEU A 51 -10.14 9.88 10.66
CA LEU A 51 -9.62 8.55 11.00
C LEU A 51 -8.31 8.64 11.79
N PHE A 52 -7.46 9.64 11.51
CA PHE A 52 -6.22 9.89 12.25
C PHE A 52 -6.21 11.34 12.77
N PRO A 53 -6.81 11.59 13.95
CA PRO A 53 -6.86 12.93 14.51
C PRO A 53 -5.53 13.32 15.19
N GLY A 54 -5.22 14.61 15.14
CA GLY A 54 -4.19 15.24 15.95
C GLY A 54 -4.64 15.38 17.42
N ALA A 55 -3.74 15.87 18.28
CA ALA A 55 -3.96 15.93 19.72
C ALA A 55 -5.22 16.71 20.18
N LYS A 56 -5.73 17.62 19.34
CA LYS A 56 -6.93 18.42 19.60
C LYS A 56 -8.11 18.06 18.68
N GLY A 57 -8.15 16.85 18.12
CA GLY A 57 -9.19 16.40 17.18
C GLY A 57 -9.04 16.91 15.74
N GLY A 58 -8.27 17.99 15.52
CA GLY A 58 -7.98 18.51 14.18
C GLY A 58 -7.02 17.63 13.35
N PRO A 59 -6.70 18.00 12.10
CA PRO A 59 -5.87 17.18 11.23
C PRO A 59 -4.42 17.10 11.71
N LEU A 60 -3.81 15.94 11.50
CA LEU A 60 -2.39 15.74 11.79
C LEU A 60 -1.54 16.62 10.87
N ARG A 61 -0.69 17.46 11.48
CA ARG A 61 0.26 18.33 10.77
C ARG A 61 1.53 17.60 10.42
N ARG A 62 2.16 17.94 9.30
CA ARG A 62 3.43 17.32 8.89
C ARG A 62 4.54 17.59 9.92
N SER A 63 4.60 18.81 10.44
CA SER A 63 5.60 19.21 11.45
C SER A 63 5.48 18.44 12.76
N GLY A 64 4.27 18.02 13.15
CA GLY A 64 4.01 17.28 14.38
C GLY A 64 4.00 15.76 14.22
N PHE A 65 4.20 15.24 13.01
CA PHE A 65 4.06 13.81 12.72
C PHE A 65 4.98 12.96 13.62
N ASN A 66 6.29 13.21 13.57
CA ASN A 66 7.29 12.41 14.30
C ASN A 66 7.03 12.40 15.81
N THR A 67 6.72 13.54 16.39
CA THR A 67 6.41 13.64 17.82
C THR A 67 5.13 12.88 18.16
N ARG A 68 4.09 13.01 17.33
CA ARG A 68 2.79 12.39 17.62
C ARG A 68 2.79 10.87 17.44
N THR A 69 3.57 10.36 16.49
CA THR A 69 3.69 8.93 16.20
C THR A 69 4.87 8.28 16.91
N ARG A 70 5.70 9.06 17.61
CA ARG A 70 6.99 8.63 18.17
C ARG A 70 7.88 7.96 17.12
N TRP A 71 7.77 8.38 15.85
CA TRP A 71 8.42 7.69 14.73
C TRP A 71 9.92 7.49 14.94
N VAL A 72 10.61 8.52 15.43
CA VAL A 72 12.07 8.46 15.68
C VAL A 72 12.41 7.41 16.74
N ASP A 73 11.61 7.33 17.81
CA ASP A 73 11.81 6.34 18.88
C ASP A 73 11.55 4.93 18.35
N VAL A 74 10.43 4.74 17.64
CA VAL A 74 10.05 3.44 17.07
C VAL A 74 11.13 2.93 16.11
N VAL A 75 11.64 3.79 15.23
CA VAL A 75 12.73 3.44 14.30
C VAL A 75 14.02 3.06 15.04
N LYS A 76 14.32 3.75 16.15
CA LYS A 76 15.48 3.43 16.99
C LYS A 76 15.29 2.11 17.74
N GLU A 77 14.12 1.87 18.32
CA GLU A 77 13.76 0.63 19.04
C GLU A 77 13.79 -0.58 18.10
N MET A 78 13.40 -0.41 16.83
CA MET A 78 13.52 -1.45 15.80
C MET A 78 14.96 -1.63 15.26
N GLY A 79 15.92 -0.80 15.67
CA GLY A 79 17.30 -0.87 15.19
C GLY A 79 17.47 -0.48 13.71
N MET A 80 16.59 0.37 13.16
CA MET A 80 16.60 0.77 11.74
C MET A 80 16.94 2.25 11.53
N PRO A 81 18.06 2.78 12.07
CA PRO A 81 18.36 4.21 12.02
C PRO A 81 18.37 4.73 10.57
N GLY A 82 17.72 5.87 10.34
CA GLY A 82 17.61 6.49 9.01
C GLY A 82 16.37 6.07 8.21
N LEU A 83 15.51 5.18 8.72
CA LEU A 83 14.23 4.86 8.09
C LEU A 83 13.26 6.05 8.20
N HIS A 84 12.89 6.62 7.06
CA HIS A 84 11.89 7.69 6.97
C HIS A 84 10.50 7.09 6.78
N PHE A 85 9.47 7.80 7.24
CA PHE A 85 8.09 7.35 7.07
C PHE A 85 7.70 7.15 5.59
N HIS A 86 8.28 7.93 4.67
CA HIS A 86 8.04 7.77 3.23
C HIS A 86 8.62 6.46 2.68
N ASP A 87 9.64 5.89 3.32
CA ASP A 87 10.26 4.64 2.88
C ASP A 87 9.28 3.47 3.00
N LEU A 88 8.32 3.53 3.93
CA LEU A 88 7.22 2.56 4.01
C LEU A 88 6.37 2.52 2.73
N ARG A 89 6.20 3.67 2.06
CA ARG A 89 5.51 3.73 0.76
C ARG A 89 6.35 3.07 -0.32
N HIS A 90 7.67 3.28 -0.32
CA HIS A 90 8.57 2.59 -1.24
C HIS A 90 8.52 1.08 -1.02
N THR A 91 8.62 0.60 0.22
CA THR A 91 8.49 -0.82 0.57
C THR A 91 7.15 -1.40 0.13
N GLY A 92 6.03 -0.71 0.40
CA GLY A 92 4.71 -1.19 -0.02
C GLY A 92 4.53 -1.29 -1.55
N ASN A 93 5.23 -0.43 -2.32
CA ASN A 93 5.23 -0.50 -3.77
C ASN A 93 6.13 -1.62 -4.30
N MET A 94 7.28 -1.85 -3.67
CA MET A 94 8.15 -2.99 -3.97
C MET A 94 7.43 -4.31 -3.75
N LEU A 95 6.81 -4.52 -2.58
CA LEU A 95 6.03 -5.72 -2.27
C LEU A 95 4.86 -5.94 -3.25
N ALA A 96 4.20 -4.85 -3.66
CA ALA A 96 3.15 -4.94 -4.66
C ALA A 96 3.69 -5.37 -6.04
N ALA A 97 4.87 -4.87 -6.45
CA ALA A 97 5.51 -5.30 -7.69
C ALA A 97 5.98 -6.77 -7.61
N GLU A 98 6.50 -7.21 -6.46
CA GLU A 98 6.92 -8.60 -6.19
C GLU A 98 5.78 -9.61 -6.23
N SER A 99 4.56 -9.18 -5.90
CA SER A 99 3.37 -10.05 -5.96
C SER A 99 3.01 -10.53 -7.37
N GLY A 100 3.68 -10.01 -8.41
CA GLY A 100 3.36 -10.32 -9.81
C GLY A 100 2.17 -9.53 -10.35
N ALA A 101 1.71 -8.50 -9.63
CA ALA A 101 0.66 -7.61 -10.10
C ALA A 101 1.03 -6.96 -11.45
N GLY A 102 0.05 -6.89 -12.36
CA GLY A 102 0.24 -6.22 -13.64
C GLY A 102 0.55 -4.73 -13.48
N LEU A 103 1.23 -4.14 -14.47
CA LEU A 103 1.60 -2.72 -14.45
C LEU A 103 0.40 -1.80 -14.17
N LYS A 104 -0.76 -2.13 -14.75
CA LYS A 104 -2.01 -1.37 -14.56
C LYS A 104 -2.53 -1.43 -13.13
N ASP A 105 -2.47 -2.60 -12.49
CA ASP A 105 -2.89 -2.80 -11.10
C ASP A 105 -1.94 -2.11 -10.13
N LEU A 106 -0.64 -2.19 -10.43
CA LEU A 106 0.39 -1.48 -9.67
C LEU A 106 0.17 0.03 -9.75
N MET A 107 -0.05 0.58 -10.95
CA MET A 107 -0.35 2.00 -11.16
C MET A 107 -1.61 2.45 -10.40
N ALA A 108 -2.69 1.67 -10.49
CA ALA A 108 -3.92 1.92 -9.76
C ALA A 108 -3.70 1.97 -8.24
N ARG A 109 -2.93 1.02 -7.69
CA ARG A 109 -2.59 0.99 -6.24
C ARG A 109 -1.71 2.18 -5.84
N MET A 110 -0.70 2.50 -6.63
CA MET A 110 0.23 3.59 -6.33
C MET A 110 -0.46 4.96 -6.41
N GLY A 111 -1.48 5.12 -7.25
CA GLY A 111 -2.15 6.41 -7.47
C GLY A 111 -1.28 7.42 -8.21
N HIS A 112 -0.33 6.92 -9.02
CA HIS A 112 0.49 7.72 -9.90
C HIS A 112 -0.10 7.68 -11.31
N ASP A 113 -0.36 8.84 -11.90
CA ASP A 113 -0.55 8.98 -13.36
C ASP A 113 0.78 8.83 -14.14
N ASN A 114 1.88 8.48 -13.46
CA ASN A 114 3.21 8.39 -14.05
C ASN A 114 3.68 6.94 -14.18
N VAL A 115 3.57 6.41 -15.40
CA VAL A 115 4.07 5.09 -15.82
C VAL A 115 5.54 4.88 -15.45
N ARG A 116 6.38 5.93 -15.55
CA ARG A 116 7.82 5.83 -15.26
C ARG A 116 8.09 5.41 -13.82
N ALA A 117 7.31 5.89 -12.86
CA ALA A 117 7.45 5.52 -11.46
C ALA A 117 7.10 4.04 -11.24
N ALA A 118 6.04 3.54 -11.90
CA ALA A 118 5.65 2.14 -11.82
C ALA A 118 6.69 1.20 -12.42
N MET A 119 7.25 1.60 -13.56
CA MET A 119 8.30 0.84 -14.23
C MET A 119 9.57 0.71 -13.38
N ILE A 120 9.94 1.71 -12.57
CA ILE A 120 11.08 1.61 -11.65
C ILE A 120 10.91 0.41 -10.70
N TYR A 121 9.75 0.27 -10.06
CA TYR A 121 9.49 -0.85 -9.16
C TYR A 121 9.40 -2.17 -9.91
N GLN A 122 8.73 -2.19 -11.06
CA GLN A 122 8.60 -3.41 -11.85
C GLN A 122 9.94 -3.91 -12.42
N HIS A 123 10.86 -3.00 -12.75
CA HIS A 123 12.23 -3.34 -13.15
C HIS A 123 13.07 -3.82 -11.97
N ALA A 124 12.95 -3.21 -10.78
CA ALA A 124 13.67 -3.65 -9.59
C ALA A 124 13.32 -5.10 -9.19
N VAL A 125 12.11 -5.54 -9.51
CA VAL A 125 11.61 -6.91 -9.27
C VAL A 125 11.98 -7.90 -10.39
N ARG A 126 12.69 -7.50 -11.45
CA ARG A 126 13.09 -8.40 -12.56
C ARG A 126 14.16 -9.43 -12.15
N GLY A 127 13.83 -10.30 -11.20
CA GLY A 127 13.87 -11.75 -11.33
C GLY A 127 12.53 -12.35 -11.81
N ALA A 128 11.60 -11.53 -12.31
CA ALA A 128 10.29 -11.89 -12.85
C ALA A 128 10.28 -13.04 -13.87
N ASP A 129 11.41 -13.29 -14.56
CA ASP A 129 11.57 -14.42 -15.47
C ASP A 129 11.40 -15.77 -14.74
N ARG A 130 11.84 -15.85 -13.48
CA ARG A 130 11.65 -17.04 -12.62
C ARG A 130 10.18 -17.24 -12.28
N VAL A 131 9.46 -16.18 -11.92
CA VAL A 131 8.03 -16.24 -11.59
C VAL A 131 7.20 -16.61 -12.83
N ILE A 132 7.56 -16.08 -14.00
CA ILE A 132 6.96 -16.44 -15.29
C ILE A 132 7.24 -17.92 -15.59
N LYS A 133 8.49 -18.38 -15.46
CA LYS A 133 8.86 -19.78 -15.65
C LYS A 133 8.07 -20.71 -14.74
N ASP A 134 7.96 -20.37 -13.45
CA ASP A 134 7.25 -21.19 -12.46
C ASP A 134 5.73 -21.17 -12.69
N ALA A 135 5.16 -20.04 -13.16
CA ALA A 135 3.75 -19.95 -13.52
C ALA A 135 3.42 -20.74 -14.79
N ILE A 136 4.31 -20.74 -15.79
CA ILE A 136 4.21 -21.58 -16.99
C ILE A 136 4.31 -23.06 -16.59
N GLY A 137 5.30 -23.43 -15.77
CA GLY A 137 5.48 -24.80 -15.26
C GLY A 137 4.23 -25.34 -14.58
N ARG A 138 3.68 -24.60 -13.61
CA ARG A 138 2.43 -24.99 -12.92
C ARG A 138 1.23 -25.17 -13.85
N ARG A 139 1.20 -24.45 -14.98
CA ARG A 139 0.09 -24.53 -15.94
C ARG A 139 0.27 -25.69 -16.92
N LEU A 140 1.50 -26.10 -17.17
CA LEU A 140 1.83 -27.30 -17.95
C LEU A 140 1.60 -28.58 -17.13
N GLU A 141 2.00 -28.60 -15.85
CA GLU A 141 1.76 -29.73 -14.93
C GLU A 141 0.25 -30.03 -14.79
N LYS A 142 -0.56 -28.99 -14.55
CA LYS A 142 -2.03 -29.13 -14.50
C LYS A 142 -2.69 -29.63 -15.79
N ARG A 143 -1.98 -29.57 -16.92
CA ARG A 143 -2.47 -30.05 -18.21
C ARG A 143 -2.13 -31.53 -18.41
N ASN A 144 -0.98 -31.98 -17.90
CA ASN A 144 -0.56 -33.38 -17.94
C ASN A 144 -1.32 -34.25 -16.92
N ASP A 145 -1.75 -33.69 -15.79
CA ASP A 145 -2.55 -34.43 -14.79
C ASP A 145 -4.01 -34.68 -15.24
N GLY A 146 -4.43 -34.11 -16.38
CA GLY A 146 -5.77 -34.27 -16.96
C GLY A 146 -5.84 -35.19 -18.19
N GLU A 147 -4.72 -35.82 -18.58
CA GLU A 147 -4.62 -36.66 -19.80
C GLU A 147 -4.19 -38.11 -19.48
N VAL A 148 -4.50 -38.59 -18.27
CA VAL A 148 -4.33 -39.98 -17.84
C VAL A 148 -5.65 -40.53 -17.27
N ASP A 149 -6.69 -40.63 -18.09
CA ASP A 149 -7.68 -41.69 -17.88
C ASP A 149 -8.30 -42.18 -19.19
N GLU A 150 -8.45 -43.50 -19.26
CA GLU A 150 -9.06 -44.36 -20.29
C GLU A 150 -8.35 -44.54 -21.66
N MET A 151 -7.52 -45.59 -21.74
CA MET A 151 -7.49 -46.47 -22.90
C MET A 151 -8.16 -47.80 -22.53
N PRO A 152 -9.20 -48.28 -23.24
CA PRO A 152 -9.79 -49.59 -22.95
C PRO A 152 -8.86 -50.70 -23.44
N ALA A 153 -8.58 -51.66 -22.55
CA ALA A 153 -7.94 -52.91 -22.92
C ALA A 153 -8.91 -53.74 -23.78
N GLY A 154 -8.45 -54.13 -24.97
CA GLY A 154 -9.12 -55.09 -25.85
C GLY A 154 -8.93 -56.53 -25.41
#